data_AF-U2R0R8-F1
#
_entry.id   AF-U2R0R8-F1
#
_cell.length_a   1.000
_cell.length_b   1.000
_cell.length_c   1.000
_cell.angle_alpha   90.00
_cell.angle_beta   90.00
_cell.angle_gamma   90.00
#
_symmetry.space_group_name_H-M   'P 1'
#
loop_
_entity.id
_entity.type
_entity.pdbx_description
1 polymer ?
#
loop_
_entity_poly.entity_id
_entity_poly.type
_entity_poly.pdbx_seq_one_letter_code
_entity_poly.pdbx_strand_id
1 'polypeptide(L)'
;DDRAEARAVAEQIAAELAAGARPESIAVLYRVNVQAAVLEQALGDLGISYQIRGSKRFFDLPEVRQAIMTLRAASVAATDEPLFKSVSDVLRTLGWSVQPPAGRGAVRERWESLNAIMGLVDEMPPGATFRRFTDELLARQAGQHEPTLSAVTLATLHAAKGLEWESVYLIGLSEGLVPISYATGFEQIDEERRLLYVGITRARRRLRLSWAHRGSNPGRPVSRQPSRFLAELAPPARPARVAATAEASPEG
;
A
#
# COMPACT_ATOMS: atom_id res chain seq x y z
N ASP A 1 -0.20 11.56 17.52
CA ASP A 1 0.86 12.20 16.73
C ASP A 1 1.03 11.41 15.44
N ASP A 2 1.96 11.78 14.55
CA ASP A 2 2.12 11.11 13.24
C ASP A 2 2.48 9.60 13.43
N ARG A 3 3.20 9.25 14.50
CA ARG A 3 3.52 7.85 14.85
C ARG A 3 2.28 7.06 15.29
N ALA A 4 1.44 7.66 16.13
CA ALA A 4 0.19 7.04 16.57
C ALA A 4 -0.81 6.87 15.42
N GLU A 5 -0.86 7.83 14.50
CA GLU A 5 -1.65 7.71 13.27
C GLU A 5 -1.17 6.51 12.43
N ALA A 6 0.13 6.40 12.18
CA ALA A 6 0.71 5.29 11.43
C ALA A 6 0.45 3.93 12.10
N ARG A 7 0.57 3.82 13.43
CA ARG A 7 0.21 2.60 14.17
C ARG A 7 -1.25 2.23 14.03
N ALA A 8 -2.16 3.19 14.23
CA ALA A 8 -3.59 2.94 14.12
C ALA A 8 -3.98 2.49 12.71
N VAL A 9 -3.34 3.05 11.67
CA VAL A 9 -3.51 2.61 10.28
C VAL A 9 -3.00 1.19 10.09
N ALA A 10 -1.79 0.87 10.57
CA ALA A 10 -1.22 -0.47 10.46
C ALA A 10 -2.06 -1.53 11.19
N GLU A 11 -2.58 -1.23 12.39
CA GLU A 11 -3.48 -2.11 13.15
C GLU A 11 -4.80 -2.36 12.42
N GLN A 12 -5.38 -1.33 11.78
CA GLN A 12 -6.59 -1.48 10.97
C GLN A 12 -6.34 -2.33 9.73
N ILE A 13 -5.20 -2.15 9.07
CA ILE A 13 -4.77 -2.99 7.95
C ILE A 13 -4.59 -4.43 8.41
N ALA A 14 -3.92 -4.68 9.55
CA ALA A 14 -3.75 -6.01 10.12
C ALA A 14 -5.11 -6.70 10.33
N ALA A 15 -6.09 -5.96 10.87
CA ALA A 15 -7.45 -6.47 11.07
C ALA A 15 -8.16 -6.79 9.73
N GLU A 16 -7.96 -5.98 8.69
CA GLU A 16 -8.49 -6.27 7.36
C GLU A 16 -7.86 -7.51 6.73
N LEU A 17 -6.55 -7.68 6.86
CA LEU A 17 -5.83 -8.87 6.40
C LEU A 17 -6.29 -10.12 7.15
N ALA A 18 -6.46 -10.04 8.46
CA ALA A 18 -6.99 -11.13 9.28
C ALA A 18 -8.43 -11.51 8.88
N ALA A 19 -9.20 -10.55 8.36
CA ALA A 19 -10.53 -10.77 7.80
C ALA A 19 -10.51 -11.29 6.34
N GLY A 20 -9.33 -11.60 5.79
CA GLY A 20 -9.17 -12.18 4.45
C GLY A 20 -8.99 -11.18 3.32
N ALA A 21 -8.74 -9.89 3.61
CA ALA A 21 -8.38 -8.94 2.57
C ALA A 21 -7.03 -9.31 1.96
N ARG A 22 -6.91 -9.20 0.63
CA ARG A 22 -5.64 -9.40 -0.07
C ARG A 22 -4.73 -8.18 0.15
N PRO A 23 -3.46 -8.33 0.55
CA PRO A 23 -2.55 -7.20 0.79
C PRO A 23 -2.44 -6.23 -0.37
N GLU A 24 -2.33 -6.75 -1.60
CA GLU A 24 -2.23 -5.97 -2.83
C GLU A 24 -3.49 -5.13 -3.16
N SER A 25 -4.61 -5.42 -2.48
CA SER A 25 -5.87 -4.67 -2.62
C SER A 25 -6.00 -3.49 -1.65
N ILE A 26 -4.97 -3.23 -0.84
CA ILE A 26 -4.93 -2.17 0.17
C ILE A 26 -3.84 -1.15 -0.17
N ALA A 27 -4.17 0.14 -0.09
CA ALA A 27 -3.21 1.23 -0.22
C ALA A 27 -3.29 2.24 0.92
N VAL A 28 -2.13 2.78 1.30
CA VAL A 28 -1.99 3.95 2.16
C VAL A 28 -1.44 5.11 1.32
N LEU A 29 -2.23 6.16 1.21
CA LEU A 29 -1.94 7.35 0.41
C LEU A 29 -1.60 8.52 1.34
N TYR A 30 -0.51 9.21 1.03
CA TYR A 30 0.00 10.35 1.79
C TYR A 30 0.44 11.50 0.87
N ARG A 31 0.68 12.69 1.43
CA ARG A 31 1.07 13.85 0.62
C ARG A 31 2.56 13.86 0.27
N VAL A 32 3.42 13.57 1.24
CA VAL A 32 4.87 13.76 1.14
C VAL A 32 5.64 12.51 1.55
N ASN A 33 6.76 12.23 0.89
CA ASN A 33 7.53 11.01 1.08
C ASN A 33 8.04 10.79 2.51
N VAL A 34 8.27 11.85 3.29
CA VAL A 34 8.73 11.72 4.69
C VAL A 34 7.71 11.00 5.58
N GLN A 35 6.42 10.96 5.19
CA GLN A 35 5.39 10.21 5.91
C GLN A 35 5.54 8.69 5.73
N ALA A 36 6.25 8.23 4.70
CA ALA A 36 6.45 6.80 4.45
C ALA A 36 7.21 6.14 5.60
N ALA A 37 8.29 6.74 6.10
CA ALA A 37 9.17 6.12 7.09
C ALA A 37 8.43 5.67 8.38
N VAL A 38 7.46 6.44 8.86
CA VAL A 38 6.68 6.05 10.06
C VAL A 38 5.65 4.96 9.76
N LEU A 39 5.12 4.90 8.53
CA LEU A 39 4.25 3.83 8.07
C LEU A 39 5.02 2.52 7.87
N GLU A 40 6.19 2.60 7.24
CA GLU A 40 7.12 1.49 7.07
C GLU A 40 7.46 0.86 8.42
N GLN A 41 7.82 1.69 9.40
CA GLN A 41 8.06 1.23 10.76
C GLN A 41 6.82 0.57 11.37
N ALA A 42 5.62 1.17 11.22
CA ALA A 42 4.39 0.63 11.82
C ALA A 42 3.90 -0.68 11.18
N LEU A 43 3.98 -0.80 9.85
CA LEU A 43 3.64 -2.02 9.11
C LEU A 43 4.68 -3.11 9.38
N GLY A 44 5.95 -2.73 9.35
CA GLY A 44 7.06 -3.54 9.81
C GLY A 44 6.79 -4.05 11.21
N ASP A 45 6.38 -3.18 12.14
CA ASP A 45 6.08 -3.50 13.55
C ASP A 45 4.96 -4.55 13.75
N LEU A 46 4.20 -4.87 12.70
CA LEU A 46 3.16 -5.91 12.69
C LEU A 46 3.48 -7.07 11.73
N GLY A 47 4.65 -7.07 11.08
CA GLY A 47 5.03 -8.09 10.10
C GLY A 47 4.25 -7.98 8.79
N ILE A 48 3.72 -6.79 8.48
CA ILE A 48 2.94 -6.55 7.26
C ILE A 48 3.88 -6.14 6.13
N SER A 49 3.85 -6.95 5.09
CA SER A 49 4.48 -6.73 3.79
C SER A 49 4.01 -5.43 3.14
N TYR A 50 4.94 -4.60 2.65
CA TYR A 50 4.61 -3.36 1.97
C TYR A 50 5.52 -3.08 0.77
N GLN A 51 5.03 -2.27 -0.15
CA GLN A 51 5.79 -1.76 -1.31
C GLN A 51 5.58 -0.26 -1.45
N ILE A 52 6.62 0.49 -1.83
CA ILE A 52 6.53 1.93 -2.04
C ILE A 52 6.42 2.22 -3.54
N ARG A 53 5.32 2.82 -3.98
CA ARG A 53 5.18 3.26 -5.37
C ARG A 53 6.12 4.42 -5.66
N GLY A 54 6.86 4.30 -6.77
CA GLY A 54 7.93 5.21 -7.16
C GLY A 54 9.32 4.81 -6.65
N SER A 55 9.46 3.65 -5.99
CA SER A 55 10.76 3.03 -5.70
C SER A 55 11.35 2.34 -6.94
N LYS A 56 12.46 1.61 -6.75
CA LYS A 56 13.03 0.74 -7.79
C LYS A 56 11.96 -0.24 -8.30
N ARG A 57 11.99 -0.48 -9.60
CA ARG A 57 11.17 -1.49 -10.30
C ARG A 57 11.50 -2.89 -9.82
N PHE A 58 10.53 -3.80 -9.89
CA PHE A 58 10.67 -5.19 -9.44
C PHE A 58 11.88 -5.88 -10.10
N PHE A 59 11.99 -5.77 -11.42
CA PHE A 59 13.10 -6.39 -12.17
C PHE A 59 14.46 -5.75 -11.95
N ASP A 60 14.51 -4.56 -11.32
CA ASP A 60 15.76 -3.87 -10.98
C ASP A 60 16.27 -4.27 -9.58
N LEU A 61 15.45 -4.98 -8.79
CA LEU A 61 15.83 -5.47 -7.46
C LEU A 61 17.01 -6.46 -7.55
N PRO A 62 18.05 -6.33 -6.70
CA PRO A 62 19.22 -7.22 -6.74
C PRO A 62 18.86 -8.70 -6.63
N GLU A 63 17.96 -9.04 -5.71
CA GLU A 63 17.48 -10.41 -5.48
C GLU A 63 16.68 -10.97 -6.67
N VAL A 64 15.88 -10.14 -7.33
CA VAL A 64 15.13 -10.55 -8.54
C VAL A 64 16.09 -10.79 -9.70
N ARG A 65 17.07 -9.90 -9.92
CA ARG A 65 18.10 -10.09 -10.95
C ARG A 65 18.91 -11.35 -10.70
N GLN A 66 19.29 -11.59 -9.45
CA GLN A 66 19.98 -12.82 -9.06
C GLN A 66 19.14 -14.06 -9.36
N ALA A 67 17.85 -14.04 -9.00
CA ALA A 67 16.92 -15.14 -9.25
C ALA A 67 16.76 -15.43 -10.75
N ILE A 68 16.55 -14.40 -11.58
CA ILE A 68 16.43 -14.56 -13.04
C ILE A 68 17.70 -15.18 -13.63
N MET A 69 18.89 -14.70 -13.21
CA MET A 69 20.16 -15.25 -13.69
C MET A 69 20.34 -16.72 -13.29
N THR A 70 20.02 -17.08 -12.04
CA THR A 70 20.15 -18.46 -11.55
C THR A 70 19.14 -19.41 -12.22
N LEU A 71 17.88 -18.98 -12.39
CA LEU A 71 16.87 -19.74 -13.13
C LEU A 71 17.28 -19.97 -14.58
N ARG A 72 17.84 -18.93 -15.24
CA ARG A 72 18.35 -19.04 -16.61
C ARG A 72 19.52 -20.02 -16.73
N ALA A 73 20.44 -20.03 -15.76
CA ALA A 73 21.53 -21.00 -15.76
C ALA A 73 21.01 -22.44 -15.57
N ALA A 74 20.06 -22.63 -14.63
CA ALA A 74 19.48 -23.94 -14.35
C ALA A 74 18.62 -24.48 -15.51
N SER A 75 17.97 -23.61 -16.29
CA SER A 75 17.12 -24.02 -17.41
C SER A 75 17.89 -24.66 -18.58
N VAL A 76 19.21 -24.45 -18.65
CA VAL A 76 20.09 -25.08 -19.65
C VAL A 76 20.24 -26.59 -19.41
N ALA A 77 20.26 -27.00 -18.14
CA ALA A 77 20.38 -28.40 -17.72
C ALA A 77 19.03 -29.02 -17.33
N ALA A 78 17.92 -28.38 -17.72
CA ALA A 78 16.58 -28.76 -17.26
C ALA A 78 16.25 -30.22 -17.60
N THR A 79 15.81 -30.94 -16.57
CA THR A 79 15.28 -32.31 -16.63
C THR A 79 13.76 -32.29 -16.82
N ASP A 80 13.17 -33.46 -17.05
CA ASP A 80 11.71 -33.64 -17.27
C ASP A 80 10.92 -33.60 -15.94
N GLU A 81 11.29 -32.69 -15.03
CA GLU A 81 10.64 -32.51 -13.74
C GLU A 81 9.47 -31.52 -13.81
N PRO A 82 8.50 -31.62 -12.88
CA PRO A 82 7.43 -30.63 -12.79
C PRO A 82 7.97 -29.21 -12.60
N LEU A 83 7.45 -28.25 -13.37
CA LEU A 83 7.88 -26.85 -13.38
C LEU A 83 8.00 -26.25 -11.97
N PHE A 84 6.95 -26.43 -11.16
CA PHE A 84 6.93 -25.92 -9.79
C PHE A 84 8.12 -26.42 -8.98
N LYS A 85 8.45 -27.72 -9.08
CA LYS A 85 9.59 -28.32 -8.38
C LYS A 85 10.89 -27.66 -8.83
N SER A 86 11.16 -27.64 -10.14
CA SER A 86 12.42 -27.10 -10.68
C SER A 86 12.64 -25.64 -10.32
N VAL A 87 11.60 -24.80 -10.41
CA VAL A 87 11.69 -23.38 -10.02
C VAL A 87 11.87 -23.25 -8.51
N SER A 88 11.08 -23.99 -7.72
CA SER A 88 11.15 -23.92 -6.26
C SER A 88 12.50 -24.38 -5.71
N ASP A 89 13.12 -25.40 -6.29
CA ASP A 89 14.44 -25.89 -5.88
C ASP A 89 15.52 -24.81 -6.11
N VAL A 90 15.48 -24.11 -7.24
CA VAL A 90 16.37 -22.97 -7.50
C VAL A 90 16.11 -21.84 -6.52
N LEU A 91 14.86 -21.42 -6.33
CA LEU A 91 14.54 -20.28 -5.46
C LEU A 91 14.82 -20.57 -3.98
N ARG A 92 14.73 -21.82 -3.52
CA ARG A 92 15.13 -22.23 -2.17
C ARG A 92 16.60 -21.95 -1.89
N THR A 93 17.48 -22.13 -2.89
CA THR A 93 18.91 -21.78 -2.74
C THR A 93 19.14 -20.28 -2.54
N LEU A 94 18.17 -19.44 -2.92
CA LEU A 94 18.23 -17.99 -2.82
C LEU A 94 17.48 -17.45 -1.59
N GLY A 95 16.88 -18.34 -0.79
CA GLY A 95 16.17 -17.98 0.44
C GLY A 95 14.65 -17.93 0.32
N TRP A 96 14.06 -18.47 -0.75
CA TRP A 96 12.60 -18.69 -0.79
C TRP A 96 12.22 -19.91 0.04
N SER A 97 11.07 -19.84 0.70
CA SER A 97 10.45 -20.92 1.46
C SER A 97 8.96 -20.95 1.18
N VAL A 98 8.32 -22.11 1.30
CA VAL A 98 6.85 -22.21 1.10
C VAL A 98 6.11 -21.31 2.09
N GLN A 99 6.54 -21.32 3.34
CA GLN A 99 5.97 -20.45 4.36
C GLN A 99 6.74 -19.13 4.43
N PRO A 100 6.04 -17.99 4.58
CA PRO A 100 6.67 -16.72 4.84
C PRO A 100 7.58 -16.77 6.09
N PRO A 101 8.76 -16.14 6.06
CA PRO A 101 9.56 -16.00 7.27
C PRO A 101 8.84 -15.10 8.29
N ALA A 102 8.96 -15.43 9.57
CA ALA A 102 8.37 -14.67 10.67
C ALA A 102 9.09 -13.33 10.97
N GLY A 103 10.34 -13.19 10.50
CA GLY A 103 11.15 -11.98 10.65
C GLY A 103 10.71 -10.84 9.73
N ARG A 104 11.27 -9.65 9.93
CA ARG A 104 10.99 -8.42 9.18
C ARG A 104 12.22 -7.94 8.41
N GLY A 105 12.00 -6.95 7.54
CA GLY A 105 13.05 -6.28 6.78
C GLY A 105 13.58 -7.14 5.63
N ALA A 106 14.86 -6.99 5.30
CA ALA A 106 15.47 -7.50 4.07
C ALA A 106 15.24 -9.01 3.80
N VAL A 107 15.14 -9.85 4.83
CA VAL A 107 14.84 -11.29 4.66
C VAL A 107 13.41 -11.49 4.15
N ARG A 108 12.45 -10.76 4.73
CA ARG A 108 11.04 -10.84 4.36
C ARG A 108 10.78 -10.19 3.00
N GLU A 109 11.38 -9.05 2.73
CA GLU A 109 11.32 -8.35 1.44
C GLU A 109 11.88 -9.22 0.30
N ARG A 110 13.02 -9.89 0.54
CA ARG A 110 13.58 -10.87 -0.40
C ARG A 110 12.60 -12.01 -0.63
N TRP A 111 12.05 -12.59 0.43
CA TRP A 111 11.10 -13.68 0.32
C TRP A 111 9.88 -13.28 -0.53
N GLU A 112 9.33 -12.08 -0.34
CA GLU A 112 8.21 -11.57 -1.15
C GLU A 112 8.56 -11.44 -2.63
N SER A 113 9.77 -10.94 -2.92
CA SER A 113 10.26 -10.82 -4.29
C SER A 113 10.38 -12.18 -4.97
N LEU A 114 10.92 -13.18 -4.26
CA LEU A 114 11.01 -14.55 -4.78
C LEU A 114 9.62 -15.22 -4.86
N ASN A 115 8.74 -14.94 -3.91
CA ASN A 115 7.38 -15.48 -3.90
C ASN A 115 6.54 -14.92 -5.05
N ALA A 116 6.76 -13.67 -5.47
CA ALA A 116 6.15 -13.14 -6.68
C ALA A 116 6.61 -13.86 -7.95
N ILE A 117 7.86 -14.29 -8.04
CA ILE A 117 8.33 -15.17 -9.13
C ILE A 117 7.60 -16.51 -9.07
N MET A 118 7.40 -17.09 -7.88
CA MET A 118 6.62 -18.32 -7.74
C MET A 118 5.15 -18.15 -8.16
N GLY A 119 4.52 -17.01 -7.87
CA GLY A 119 3.15 -16.74 -8.33
C GLY A 119 3.03 -16.77 -9.87
N LEU A 120 4.08 -16.38 -10.59
CA LEU A 120 4.11 -16.48 -12.05
C LEU A 120 4.14 -17.94 -12.56
N VAL A 121 4.60 -18.88 -11.75
CA VAL A 121 4.56 -20.32 -12.10
C VAL A 121 3.11 -20.78 -12.18
N ASP A 122 2.24 -20.30 -11.28
CA ASP A 122 0.83 -20.67 -11.23
C ASP A 122 0.04 -20.08 -12.41
N GLU A 123 0.54 -19.00 -13.04
CA GLU A 123 -0.02 -18.42 -14.26
C GLU A 123 0.35 -19.19 -15.53
N MET A 124 1.31 -20.12 -15.46
CA MET A 124 1.76 -20.86 -16.63
C MET A 124 0.75 -21.92 -17.08
N PRO A 125 0.63 -22.15 -18.40
CA PRO A 125 -0.21 -23.25 -18.91
C PRO A 125 0.21 -24.61 -18.33
N PRO A 126 -0.75 -25.54 -18.12
CA PRO A 126 -0.43 -26.90 -17.70
C PRO A 126 0.61 -27.56 -18.63
N GLY A 127 1.60 -28.23 -18.04
CA GLY A 127 2.69 -28.86 -18.79
C GLY A 127 3.75 -27.88 -19.33
N ALA A 128 3.73 -26.61 -18.91
CA ALA A 128 4.81 -25.69 -19.23
C ALA A 128 6.16 -26.21 -18.71
N THR A 129 7.19 -26.11 -19.55
CA THR A 129 8.54 -26.55 -19.20
C THR A 129 9.31 -25.45 -18.47
N PHE A 130 10.36 -25.83 -17.76
CA PHE A 130 11.22 -24.87 -17.07
C PHE A 130 11.88 -23.84 -18.03
N ARG A 131 12.26 -24.28 -19.23
CA ARG A 131 12.75 -23.39 -20.29
C ARG A 131 11.68 -22.36 -20.70
N ARG A 132 10.46 -22.80 -20.97
CA ARG A 132 9.35 -21.92 -21.36
C ARG A 132 9.07 -20.87 -20.29
N PHE A 133 9.07 -21.25 -19.01
CA PHE A 133 8.90 -20.31 -17.90
C PHE A 133 10.02 -19.27 -17.85
N THR A 134 11.27 -19.69 -18.06
CA THR A 134 12.42 -18.77 -18.10
C THR A 134 12.30 -17.77 -19.24
N ASP A 135 11.88 -18.22 -20.44
CA ASP A 135 11.70 -17.35 -21.60
C ASP A 135 10.58 -16.31 -21.36
N GLU A 136 9.45 -16.74 -20.76
CA GLU A 136 8.37 -15.85 -20.36
C GLU A 136 8.85 -14.81 -19.32
N LEU A 137 9.63 -15.23 -18.33
CA LEU A 137 10.17 -14.33 -17.30
C LEU A 137 11.08 -13.25 -17.92
N LEU A 138 11.90 -13.61 -18.91
CA LEU A 138 12.75 -12.67 -19.65
C LEU A 138 11.92 -11.73 -20.54
N ALA A 139 10.86 -12.23 -21.18
CA ALA A 139 9.94 -11.40 -21.97
C ALA A 139 9.23 -10.37 -21.09
N ARG A 140 8.77 -10.77 -19.90
CA ARG A 140 8.17 -9.86 -18.91
C ARG A 140 9.18 -8.82 -18.42
N GLN A 141 10.42 -9.21 -18.15
CA GLN A 141 11.48 -8.27 -17.77
C GLN A 141 11.73 -7.23 -18.86
N ALA A 142 11.83 -7.65 -20.13
CA ALA A 142 12.03 -6.75 -21.27
C ALA A 142 10.85 -5.78 -21.45
N GLY A 143 9.62 -6.27 -21.27
CA GLY A 143 8.39 -5.48 -21.37
C GLY A 143 8.01 -4.72 -20.10
N GLN A 144 8.77 -4.83 -19.00
CA GLN A 144 8.43 -4.25 -17.69
C GLN A 144 7.05 -4.69 -17.17
N HIS A 145 6.65 -5.92 -17.49
CA HIS A 145 5.40 -6.53 -17.00
C HIS A 145 5.65 -7.16 -15.62
N GLU A 146 5.66 -6.30 -14.60
CA GLU A 146 5.96 -6.72 -13.22
C GLU A 146 4.86 -7.62 -12.63
N PRO A 147 5.23 -8.66 -11.86
CA PRO A 147 4.26 -9.43 -11.10
C PRO A 147 3.60 -8.58 -10.00
N THR A 148 2.41 -9.00 -9.59
CA THR A 148 1.76 -8.38 -8.43
C THR A 148 2.44 -8.87 -7.15
N LEU A 149 3.01 -7.94 -6.38
CA LEU A 149 3.53 -8.24 -5.04
C LEU A 149 2.37 -8.33 -4.06
N SER A 150 2.30 -9.40 -3.26
CA SER A 150 1.33 -9.53 -2.18
C SER A 150 1.76 -8.68 -0.97
N ALA A 151 1.64 -7.37 -1.15
CA ALA A 151 2.11 -6.35 -0.23
C ALA A 151 1.20 -5.12 -0.28
N VAL A 152 1.01 -4.47 0.86
CA VAL A 152 0.28 -3.21 0.99
C VAL A 152 1.00 -2.11 0.22
N THR A 153 0.25 -1.31 -0.55
CA THR A 153 0.86 -0.24 -1.33
C THR A 153 0.99 1.06 -0.51
N LEU A 154 2.19 1.59 -0.39
CA LEU A 154 2.48 2.94 0.11
C LEU A 154 2.73 3.86 -1.07
N ALA A 155 1.98 4.97 -1.19
CA ALA A 155 2.14 5.88 -2.31
C ALA A 155 1.85 7.33 -1.94
N THR A 156 2.48 8.26 -2.66
CA THR A 156 2.01 9.65 -2.64
C THR A 156 0.70 9.78 -3.40
N LEU A 157 -0.11 10.79 -3.05
CA LEU A 157 -1.32 11.15 -3.80
C LEU A 157 -1.06 11.31 -5.31
N HIS A 158 0.08 11.89 -5.69
CA HIS A 158 0.47 12.05 -7.09
C HIS A 158 0.75 10.72 -7.78
N ALA A 159 1.48 9.82 -7.11
CA ALA A 159 1.82 8.50 -7.64
C ALA A 159 0.61 7.56 -7.74
N ALA A 160 -0.51 7.90 -7.11
CA ALA A 160 -1.74 7.11 -7.15
C ALA A 160 -2.61 7.36 -8.39
N LYS A 161 -2.27 8.34 -9.24
CA LYS A 161 -3.06 8.69 -10.43
C LYS A 161 -3.21 7.49 -11.37
N GLY A 162 -4.46 7.17 -11.73
CA GLY A 162 -4.78 6.07 -12.63
C GLY A 162 -4.78 4.68 -11.98
N LEU A 163 -4.50 4.58 -10.67
CA LEU A 163 -4.55 3.34 -9.90
C LEU A 163 -5.81 3.28 -9.06
N GLU A 164 -6.21 2.08 -8.64
CA GLU A 164 -7.37 1.86 -7.77
C GLU A 164 -7.15 0.64 -6.87
N TRP A 165 -7.75 0.66 -5.67
CA TRP A 165 -7.66 -0.40 -4.67
C TRP A 165 -9.01 -0.64 -4.02
N GLU A 166 -9.22 -1.83 -3.47
CA GLU A 166 -10.44 -2.17 -2.72
C GLU A 166 -10.58 -1.31 -1.47
N SER A 167 -9.46 -1.11 -0.75
CA SER A 167 -9.41 -0.30 0.46
C SER A 167 -8.27 0.73 0.39
N VAL A 168 -8.59 2.00 0.67
CA VAL A 168 -7.64 3.10 0.68
C VAL A 168 -7.66 3.82 2.03
N TYR A 169 -6.48 4.03 2.59
CA TYR A 169 -6.23 4.82 3.78
C TYR A 169 -5.58 6.14 3.36
N LEU A 170 -6.26 7.27 3.50
CA LEU A 170 -5.69 8.60 3.34
C LEU A 170 -5.26 9.14 4.70
N ILE A 171 -3.96 9.40 4.84
CA ILE A 171 -3.35 9.82 6.10
C ILE A 171 -2.81 11.25 6.02
N GLY A 172 -2.57 11.85 7.18
CA GLY A 172 -1.99 13.18 7.29
C GLY A 172 -2.91 14.26 6.71
N LEU A 173 -4.22 14.09 6.83
CA LEU A 173 -5.21 15.09 6.42
C LEU A 173 -5.26 16.24 7.43
N SER A 174 -4.18 17.00 7.48
CA SER A 174 -3.98 18.15 8.34
C SER A 174 -3.54 19.36 7.54
N GLU A 175 -3.87 20.55 8.04
CA GLU A 175 -3.32 21.80 7.51
C GLU A 175 -1.78 21.74 7.50
N GLY A 176 -1.19 22.20 6.39
CA GLY A 176 0.25 22.14 6.14
C GLY A 176 0.72 20.85 5.46
N LEU A 177 -0.12 19.81 5.41
CA LEU A 177 0.08 18.61 4.59
C LEU A 177 -0.94 18.55 3.47
N VAL A 178 -2.23 18.58 3.78
CA VAL A 178 -3.30 18.60 2.80
C VAL A 178 -4.31 19.66 3.24
N PRO A 179 -4.33 20.86 2.64
CA PRO A 179 -3.40 21.35 1.64
C PRO A 179 -1.98 21.53 2.19
N ILE A 180 -0.98 21.36 1.33
CA ILE A 180 0.42 21.54 1.72
C ILE A 180 0.73 23.00 2.02
N SER A 181 1.65 23.26 2.96
CA SER A 181 1.87 24.60 3.54
C SER A 181 2.25 25.71 2.54
N TYR A 182 2.81 25.35 1.38
CA TYR A 182 3.18 26.32 0.34
C TYR A 182 2.05 26.62 -0.66
N ALA A 183 0.90 25.93 -0.58
CA ALA A 183 -0.28 26.25 -1.37
C ALA A 183 -1.11 27.31 -0.65
N THR A 184 -0.90 28.58 -1.01
CA THR A 184 -1.52 29.73 -0.31
C THR A 184 -2.57 30.45 -1.16
N GLY A 185 -2.43 30.41 -2.50
CA GLY A 185 -3.38 31.02 -3.43
C GLY A 185 -4.60 30.15 -3.71
N PHE A 186 -5.69 30.77 -4.21
CA PHE A 186 -6.94 30.07 -4.55
C PHE A 186 -6.70 28.89 -5.50
N GLU A 187 -6.01 29.12 -6.62
CA GLU A 187 -5.70 28.08 -7.61
C GLU A 187 -4.86 26.93 -7.03
N GLN A 188 -3.90 27.25 -6.16
CA GLN A 188 -3.03 26.24 -5.53
C GLN A 188 -3.78 25.39 -4.52
N ILE A 189 -4.67 26.01 -3.74
CA ILE A 189 -5.56 25.30 -2.81
C ILE A 189 -6.54 24.44 -3.58
N ASP A 190 -7.09 24.94 -4.69
CA ASP A 190 -7.97 24.17 -5.56
C ASP A 190 -7.25 22.97 -6.20
N GLU A 191 -5.98 23.13 -6.55
CA GLU A 191 -5.15 21.99 -7.00
C GLU A 191 -4.94 20.94 -5.90
N GLU A 192 -4.67 21.35 -4.65
CA GLU A 192 -4.59 20.41 -3.53
C GLU A 192 -5.94 19.72 -3.24
N ARG A 193 -7.06 20.43 -3.47
CA ARG A 193 -8.42 19.86 -3.39
C ARG A 193 -8.61 18.80 -4.48
N ARG A 194 -8.22 19.09 -5.73
CA ARG A 194 -8.25 18.13 -6.84
C ARG A 194 -7.38 16.91 -6.53
N LEU A 195 -6.20 17.12 -5.93
CA LEU A 195 -5.31 16.03 -5.54
C LEU A 195 -5.94 15.13 -4.47
N LEU A 196 -6.61 15.71 -3.46
CA LEU A 196 -7.38 14.95 -2.48
C LEU A 196 -8.52 14.18 -3.13
N TYR A 197 -9.27 14.81 -4.04
CA TYR A 197 -10.33 14.15 -4.81
C TYR A 197 -9.81 12.95 -5.60
N VAL A 198 -8.66 13.07 -6.25
CA VAL A 198 -7.99 11.94 -6.91
C VAL A 198 -7.73 10.82 -5.89
N GLY A 199 -7.15 11.13 -4.73
CA GLY A 199 -6.92 10.17 -3.65
C GLY A 199 -8.18 9.43 -3.19
N ILE A 200 -9.27 10.16 -2.97
CA ILE A 200 -10.58 9.64 -2.54
C ILE A 200 -11.12 8.65 -3.58
N THR A 201 -11.07 9.03 -4.87
CA THR A 201 -11.59 8.20 -5.97
C THR A 201 -10.71 7.00 -6.30
N ARG A 202 -9.55 6.81 -5.64
CA ARG A 202 -8.78 5.56 -5.78
C ARG A 202 -9.41 4.39 -5.02
N ALA A 203 -10.32 4.67 -4.08
CA ALA A 203 -10.99 3.66 -3.28
C ALA A 203 -12.21 3.09 -4.01
N ARG A 204 -12.24 1.77 -4.24
CA ARG A 204 -13.41 1.10 -4.83
C ARG A 204 -14.51 0.82 -3.81
N ARG A 205 -14.12 0.46 -2.59
CA ARG A 205 -15.08 -0.09 -1.62
C ARG A 205 -14.96 0.49 -0.22
N ARG A 206 -13.74 0.70 0.27
CA ARG A 206 -13.49 1.30 1.59
C ARG A 206 -12.53 2.46 1.49
N LEU A 207 -12.94 3.57 2.09
CA LEU A 207 -12.11 4.75 2.27
C LEU A 207 -12.01 5.06 3.76
N ARG A 208 -10.79 5.19 4.27
CA ARG A 208 -10.52 5.60 5.66
C ARG A 208 -9.67 6.86 5.62
N LEU A 209 -10.11 7.86 6.37
CA LEU A 209 -9.48 9.18 6.44
C LEU A 209 -8.92 9.36 7.85
N SER A 210 -7.69 9.84 7.95
CA SER A 210 -7.03 10.06 9.24
C SER A 210 -6.13 11.29 9.23
N TRP A 211 -5.88 11.82 10.42
CA TRP A 211 -4.96 12.91 10.67
C TRP A 211 -4.42 12.83 12.10
N ALA A 212 -3.21 13.36 12.32
CA ALA A 212 -2.60 13.42 13.64
C ALA A 212 -2.87 14.76 14.34
N HIS A 213 -3.20 14.76 15.63
CA HIS A 213 -3.36 15.99 16.43
C HIS A 213 -2.05 16.77 16.66
N ARG A 214 -0.89 16.11 16.56
CA ARG A 214 0.42 16.67 16.84
C ARG A 214 1.43 16.18 15.80
N GLY A 215 2.27 17.06 15.29
CA GLY A 215 3.37 16.67 14.39
C GLY A 215 4.50 15.95 15.12
N SER A 216 5.22 15.09 14.39
CA SER A 216 6.30 14.25 14.93
C SER A 216 7.63 14.96 15.22
N ASN A 217 7.74 16.29 15.05
CA ASN A 217 9.02 16.98 15.16
C ASN A 217 9.46 17.10 16.65
N PRO A 218 10.53 16.40 17.10
CA PRO A 218 10.85 16.21 18.52
C PRO A 218 11.25 17.49 19.28
N GLY A 219 11.52 18.60 18.57
CA GLY A 219 11.93 19.87 19.17
C GLY A 219 10.87 20.98 19.17
N ARG A 220 9.74 20.79 18.44
CA ARG A 220 8.67 21.79 18.36
C ARG A 220 7.34 21.06 18.10
N PRO A 221 6.63 20.59 19.14
CA PRO A 221 5.33 19.95 18.97
C PRO A 221 4.34 20.99 18.46
N VAL A 222 4.18 21.05 17.15
CA VAL A 222 3.17 21.89 16.51
C VAL A 222 1.85 21.13 16.58
N SER A 223 0.87 21.70 17.26
CA SER A 223 -0.52 21.23 17.18
C SER A 223 -0.96 21.31 15.72
N ARG A 224 -1.39 20.19 15.16
CA ARG A 224 -1.94 20.17 13.81
C ARG A 224 -3.43 20.52 13.88
N GLN A 225 -3.91 21.24 12.88
CA GLN A 225 -5.34 21.39 12.63
C GLN A 225 -5.77 20.37 11.58
N PRO A 226 -7.02 19.84 11.65
CA PRO A 226 -7.54 18.99 10.59
C PRO A 226 -7.57 19.74 9.27
N SER A 227 -7.38 19.01 8.16
CA SER A 227 -7.50 19.57 6.81
C SER A 227 -8.85 20.26 6.65
N ARG A 228 -8.84 21.48 6.12
CA ARG A 228 -10.08 22.21 5.76
C ARG A 228 -11.00 21.41 4.84
N PHE A 229 -10.44 20.53 3.99
CA PHE A 229 -11.23 19.72 3.07
C PHE A 229 -12.04 18.61 3.76
N LEU A 230 -11.68 18.23 5.00
CA LEU A 230 -12.48 17.26 5.76
C LEU A 230 -13.90 17.78 6.06
N ALA A 231 -14.04 19.10 6.27
CA ALA A 231 -15.34 19.71 6.51
C ALA A 231 -16.26 19.63 5.28
N GLU A 232 -15.69 19.57 4.08
CA GLU A 232 -16.43 19.44 2.82
C GLU A 232 -16.93 18.01 2.56
N LEU A 233 -16.29 17.02 3.17
CA LEU A 233 -16.63 15.60 3.05
C LEU A 233 -17.65 15.14 4.10
N ALA A 234 -17.86 15.93 5.15
CA ALA A 234 -18.85 15.61 6.17
C ALA A 234 -20.25 15.62 5.52
N PRO A 235 -21.11 14.61 5.79
CA PRO A 235 -22.49 14.69 5.36
C PRO A 235 -23.12 15.97 5.92
N PRO A 236 -24.04 16.62 5.17
CA PRO A 236 -24.70 17.83 5.65
C PRO A 236 -25.29 17.55 7.03
N ALA A 237 -25.01 18.45 7.98
CA ALA A 237 -25.49 18.32 9.35
C ALA A 237 -26.99 18.06 9.32
N ARG A 238 -27.42 16.92 9.87
CA ARG A 238 -28.84 16.63 10.03
C ARG A 238 -29.41 17.77 10.90
N PRO A 239 -30.42 18.53 10.44
CA PRO A 239 -30.93 19.63 11.24
C PRO A 239 -31.34 19.08 12.59
N ALA A 240 -30.88 19.72 13.67
CA ALA A 240 -31.26 19.35 15.02
C ALA A 240 -32.78 19.33 15.06
N ARG A 241 -33.37 18.19 15.44
CA ARG A 241 -34.79 18.13 15.75
C ARG A 241 -35.02 19.14 16.86
N VAL A 242 -35.63 20.28 16.53
CA VAL A 242 -36.18 21.20 17.52
C VAL A 242 -37.18 20.35 18.29
N ALA A 243 -36.85 20.02 19.54
CA ALA A 243 -37.79 19.39 20.44
C ALA A 243 -38.94 20.38 20.57
N ALA A 244 -40.12 20.01 20.05
CA ALA A 244 -41.34 20.74 20.30
C ALA A 244 -41.54 20.74 21.82
N THR A 245 -41.31 21.88 22.44
CA THR A 245 -41.78 22.16 23.79
C THR A 245 -43.29 22.07 23.74
N ALA A 246 -43.84 20.98 24.29
CA ALA A 246 -45.26 20.87 24.56
C ALA A 246 -45.60 21.94 25.61
N GLU A 247 -46.28 23.00 25.18
CA GLU A 247 -46.97 23.92 26.07
C GLU A 247 -48.06 23.14 26.81
N ALA A 248 -47.83 22.88 28.09
CA ALA A 248 -48.90 22.46 29.00
C ALA A 248 -49.78 23.69 29.28
N SER A 249 -51.02 23.65 28.79
CA SER A 249 -52.09 24.55 29.24
C SER A 249 -52.43 24.25 30.71
N PRO A 250 -52.60 25.27 31.57
CA PRO A 250 -53.24 25.06 32.87
C PRO A 250 -54.75 25.14 32.69
N GLU A 251 -55.45 24.08 33.10
CA GLU A 251 -56.90 24.12 33.33
C GLU A 251 -57.21 25.09 34.47
N GLY A 252 -58.25 25.90 34.25
CA GLY A 252 -58.99 26.70 35.22
C GLY A 252 -60.42 26.82 34.75
#